data_AF-A0A9N8DTX4-F1
#
_entry.id   AF-A0A9N8DTX4-F1
#
_cell.length_a   1.000
_cell.length_b   1.000
_cell.length_c   1.000
_cell.angle_alpha   90.00
_cell.angle_beta   90.00
_cell.angle_gamma   90.00
#
_symmetry.space_group_name_H-M   'P 1'
#
loop_
_entity.id
_entity.type
_entity.pdbx_description
1 polymer ?
#
loop_
_entity_poly.entity_id
_entity_poly.type
_entity_poly.pdbx_seq_one_letter_code
_entity_poly.pdbx_strand_id
1 'polypeptide(L)'
;MRALSTLLLLLRMAYTCAISVHGLIDIVLIDAVGEICHPVEIFADVDTDEKQSCSVGSLCFRMHSEMIDTVLVEFEPAPVDWELDEVRLEVNNKTVFGQDSDLRHKQGLLEAGVQLPCGSCLALHATAKKTLSDGTVQMAQVHPLEFNSVSCQQQTESGPVKPQILRRRAQFEIIPPMLQLEQQTCPSYPTRIDFNLTQEFIRDAVQAFEFIKLVFREEMGPIEGMLDRQRQFYASFNGWSDWNDQALVAKTRDTNVCFAVFMATEGNNLIDQFQNIIILNERVDGTDCVVRQGYSTAYFTPYYSEFRAEVDACVRSCSDGLCPLILAGHSQGGAAAVVASVDLNVYRPTVITFGAPRAIHDEYEDPCTEANPQNHYRFINVLNGEFDRVATQANFFRAKHVGHTLLLDGDDFPIANLGFNDNEDRHPRGDDAHDQILYGDRIKAMLDRGCFPVPVGR
;
A
#
# COMPACT_ATOMS: atom_id res chain seq x y z
N MET A 1 10.31 -10.60 52.12
CA MET A 1 9.72 -9.24 52.17
C MET A 1 10.18 -8.30 51.03
N ARG A 2 10.59 -8.80 49.86
CA ARG A 2 10.78 -7.97 48.64
C ARG A 2 10.09 -8.52 47.38
N ALA A 3 9.26 -9.56 47.54
CA ALA A 3 8.44 -10.14 46.44
C ALA A 3 6.94 -9.85 46.58
N LEU A 4 6.53 -9.05 47.57
CA LEU A 4 5.12 -8.70 47.82
C LEU A 4 4.73 -7.29 47.33
N SER A 5 5.70 -6.47 46.90
CA SER A 5 5.45 -5.11 46.39
C SER A 5 5.09 -5.07 44.91
N THR A 6 5.53 -6.04 44.12
CA THR A 6 5.28 -6.05 42.66
C THR A 6 3.92 -6.64 42.31
N LEU A 7 3.35 -7.50 43.16
CA LEU A 7 2.01 -8.09 42.96
C LEU A 7 0.87 -7.13 43.35
N LEU A 8 1.13 -6.14 44.21
CA LEU A 8 0.14 -5.15 44.64
C LEU A 8 -0.02 -3.95 43.68
N LEU A 9 0.91 -3.78 42.73
CA LEU A 9 0.80 -2.73 41.71
C LEU A 9 -0.04 -3.18 40.49
N LEU A 10 0.02 -4.47 40.14
CA LEU A 10 -0.78 -5.05 39.05
C LEU A 10 -2.26 -5.23 39.42
N LEU A 11 -2.59 -5.38 40.71
CA LEU A 11 -3.98 -5.49 41.19
C LEU A 11 -4.69 -4.13 41.35
N ARG A 12 -4.00 -3.00 41.17
CA ARG A 12 -4.60 -1.65 41.22
C ARG A 12 -4.99 -1.07 39.85
N MET A 13 -4.60 -1.69 38.74
CA MET A 13 -5.05 -1.26 37.40
C MET A 13 -6.28 -2.04 36.91
N ALA A 14 -6.64 -3.16 37.54
CA ALA A 14 -7.81 -3.95 37.16
C ALA A 14 -9.13 -3.49 37.83
N TYR A 15 -9.13 -2.44 38.66
CA TYR A 15 -10.29 -2.05 39.48
C TYR A 15 -10.84 -0.65 39.22
N THR A 16 -10.53 -0.05 38.07
CA THR A 16 -10.99 1.31 37.71
C THR A 16 -11.71 1.40 36.36
N CYS A 17 -12.42 0.33 35.96
CA CYS A 17 -13.45 0.40 34.91
C CYS A 17 -14.76 -0.21 35.43
N ALA A 18 -15.38 0.48 36.37
CA ALA A 18 -16.77 0.28 36.76
C ALA A 18 -17.34 1.64 37.19
N ILE A 19 -17.54 2.53 36.22
CA ILE A 19 -18.40 3.70 36.40
C ILE A 19 -19.77 3.32 35.87
N SER A 20 -20.72 3.35 36.81
CA SER A 20 -22.15 3.16 36.66
C SER A 20 -22.74 4.03 35.55
N VAL A 21 -23.40 3.40 34.59
CA VAL A 21 -24.50 4.03 33.84
C VAL A 21 -25.76 3.26 34.21
N HIS A 22 -26.62 3.90 35.00
CA HIS A 22 -27.99 3.45 35.23
C HIS A 22 -28.79 3.63 33.94
N GLY A 23 -29.40 2.55 33.45
CA GLY A 23 -30.35 2.60 32.35
C GLY A 23 -30.87 1.22 31.97
N LEU A 24 -31.95 0.80 32.64
CA LEU A 24 -32.98 -0.17 32.25
C LEU A 24 -32.74 -1.01 30.97
N ILE A 25 -32.72 -2.33 31.12
CA ILE A 25 -33.48 -3.31 30.30
C ILE A 25 -33.50 -4.64 31.08
N ASP A 26 -34.70 -5.19 31.26
CA ASP A 26 -34.96 -6.50 31.87
C ASP A 26 -34.35 -7.63 31.04
N ILE A 27 -33.53 -8.48 31.66
CA ILE A 27 -33.13 -9.78 31.12
C ILE A 27 -33.97 -10.85 31.81
N VAL A 28 -34.90 -11.44 31.05
CA VAL A 28 -35.63 -12.64 31.43
C VAL A 28 -34.76 -13.86 31.13
N LEU A 29 -34.36 -14.57 32.19
CA LEU A 29 -33.79 -15.91 32.12
C LEU A 29 -34.93 -16.94 32.02
N ILE A 30 -34.96 -17.75 30.97
CA ILE A 30 -35.73 -19.00 30.93
C ILE A 30 -34.80 -20.12 30.49
N ASP A 31 -34.57 -21.05 31.41
CA ASP A 31 -34.18 -22.44 31.13
C ASP A 31 -35.40 -23.19 30.57
N ALA A 32 -35.23 -23.93 29.48
CA ALA A 32 -36.06 -25.11 29.21
C ALA A 32 -35.42 -26.06 28.17
N VAL A 33 -35.10 -27.26 28.66
CA VAL A 33 -34.96 -28.50 27.90
C VAL A 33 -36.34 -28.93 27.36
N GLY A 34 -36.43 -29.38 26.11
CA GLY A 34 -37.61 -30.09 25.62
C GLY A 34 -37.64 -30.29 24.11
N GLU A 35 -37.35 -31.51 23.65
CA GLU A 35 -37.67 -31.99 22.30
C GLU A 35 -39.18 -32.15 22.12
N ILE A 36 -39.77 -31.52 21.10
CA ILE A 36 -41.06 -31.93 20.50
C ILE A 36 -40.99 -31.67 18.99
N CYS A 37 -41.24 -32.71 18.19
CA CYS A 37 -41.40 -32.67 16.74
C CYS A 37 -42.84 -32.24 16.35
N HIS A 38 -42.98 -31.25 15.46
CA HIS A 38 -43.91 -31.23 14.30
C HIS A 38 -43.77 -29.89 13.52
N PRO A 39 -44.20 -29.82 12.24
CA PRO A 39 -43.56 -29.02 11.21
C PRO A 39 -44.01 -27.55 11.25
N VAL A 40 -43.05 -26.63 11.12
CA VAL A 40 -43.33 -25.21 10.89
C VAL A 40 -42.73 -24.84 9.54
N GLU A 41 -43.60 -24.37 8.66
CA GLU A 41 -43.26 -23.75 7.39
C GLU A 41 -42.31 -22.57 7.63
N ILE A 42 -41.09 -22.66 7.09
CA ILE A 42 -40.16 -21.55 7.05
C ILE A 42 -40.59 -20.65 5.89
N PHE A 43 -41.22 -19.52 6.20
CA PHE A 43 -41.15 -18.35 5.34
C PHE A 43 -39.71 -17.83 5.44
N ALA A 44 -38.91 -18.08 4.41
CA ALA A 44 -37.64 -17.40 4.24
C ALA A 44 -37.96 -15.97 3.77
N ASP A 45 -37.93 -15.03 4.70
CA ASP A 45 -37.75 -13.62 4.38
C ASP A 45 -36.30 -13.49 3.88
N VAL A 46 -36.15 -13.44 2.56
CA VAL A 46 -34.84 -13.22 1.92
C VAL A 46 -34.61 -11.72 1.95
N ASP A 47 -33.75 -11.30 2.86
CA ASP A 47 -33.17 -9.98 2.89
C ASP A 47 -32.39 -9.76 1.57
N THR A 48 -32.96 -8.96 0.67
CA THR A 48 -32.36 -8.61 -0.62
C THR A 48 -31.52 -7.36 -0.49
N ASP A 49 -30.38 -7.44 0.19
CA ASP A 49 -29.39 -6.35 0.20
C ASP A 49 -27.97 -6.88 -0.03
N GLU A 50 -27.74 -7.35 -1.26
CA GLU A 50 -26.41 -7.27 -1.89
C GLU A 50 -26.58 -7.36 -3.41
N LYS A 51 -26.82 -6.21 -4.06
CA LYS A 51 -26.72 -6.10 -5.51
C LYS A 51 -25.23 -6.05 -5.86
N GLN A 52 -24.66 -7.18 -6.27
CA GLN A 52 -23.45 -7.16 -7.10
C GLN A 52 -23.82 -6.54 -8.44
N SER A 53 -23.41 -5.29 -8.64
CA SER A 53 -23.55 -4.61 -9.93
C SER A 53 -22.48 -5.11 -10.89
N CYS A 54 -22.84 -6.04 -11.77
CA CYS A 54 -22.21 -6.10 -13.08
C CYS A 54 -22.70 -4.88 -13.88
N SER A 55 -21.81 -4.20 -14.59
CA SER A 55 -22.16 -3.06 -15.45
C SER A 55 -23.18 -3.47 -16.53
N VAL A 56 -23.86 -2.45 -17.07
CA VAL A 56 -25.15 -2.50 -17.78
C VAL A 56 -25.22 -3.61 -18.82
N GLY A 57 -26.00 -4.65 -18.51
CA GLY A 57 -26.52 -5.63 -19.47
C GLY A 57 -26.18 -7.09 -19.18
N SER A 58 -26.52 -7.65 -18.02
CA SER A 58 -26.63 -9.11 -17.79
C SER A 58 -27.37 -9.46 -16.48
N LEU A 59 -28.01 -10.64 -16.47
CA LEU A 59 -28.77 -11.22 -15.35
C LEU A 59 -27.96 -12.39 -14.74
N CYS A 60 -27.65 -12.35 -13.44
CA CYS A 60 -26.89 -13.41 -12.76
C CYS A 60 -27.82 -14.48 -12.15
N PHE A 61 -27.46 -15.76 -12.30
CA PHE A 61 -28.12 -16.87 -11.58
C PHE A 61 -27.15 -17.51 -10.57
N ARG A 62 -27.66 -17.81 -9.37
CA ARG A 62 -26.92 -18.43 -8.26
C ARG A 62 -27.06 -19.96 -8.33
N MET A 63 -25.95 -20.69 -8.35
CA MET A 63 -25.94 -22.16 -8.19
C MET A 63 -24.82 -22.60 -7.23
N HIS A 64 -25.05 -23.70 -6.52
CA HIS A 64 -24.19 -24.24 -5.46
C HIS A 64 -22.86 -24.83 -5.97
N SER A 65 -21.91 -24.88 -5.03
CA SER A 65 -20.46 -25.06 -5.14
C SER A 65 -19.96 -26.23 -5.99
N GLU A 66 -19.41 -25.91 -7.15
CA GLU A 66 -18.35 -26.68 -7.82
C GLU A 66 -17.21 -25.69 -8.16
N MET A 67 -15.95 -26.10 -8.04
CA MET A 67 -14.79 -25.30 -8.45
C MET A 67 -14.36 -25.75 -9.84
N ILE A 68 -14.01 -24.81 -10.72
CA ILE A 68 -13.39 -25.10 -12.00
C ILE A 68 -11.88 -25.10 -11.79
N ASP A 69 -11.21 -26.20 -12.08
CA ASP A 69 -9.79 -26.38 -11.78
C ASP A 69 -8.85 -25.64 -12.74
N THR A 70 -9.27 -25.36 -13.98
CA THR A 70 -8.39 -24.71 -14.98
C THR A 70 -9.20 -23.99 -16.05
N VAL A 71 -8.87 -22.73 -16.30
CA VAL A 71 -9.37 -21.96 -17.45
C VAL A 71 -8.21 -21.74 -18.42
N LEU A 72 -8.34 -22.29 -19.62
CA LEU A 72 -7.37 -22.07 -20.71
C LEU A 72 -7.87 -20.91 -21.58
N VAL A 73 -7.04 -19.88 -21.76
CA VAL A 73 -7.33 -18.74 -22.65
C VAL A 73 -6.35 -18.76 -23.82
N GLU A 74 -6.82 -19.18 -24.99
CA GLU A 74 -6.02 -19.17 -26.22
C GLU A 74 -6.11 -17.79 -26.89
N PHE A 75 -4.97 -17.19 -27.24
CA PHE A 75 -4.90 -15.97 -28.05
C PHE A 75 -4.57 -16.32 -29.49
N GLU A 76 -4.98 -15.48 -30.44
CA GLU A 76 -4.30 -15.48 -31.73
C GLU A 76 -2.90 -14.90 -31.53
N PRO A 77 -1.87 -15.44 -32.22
CA PRO A 77 -0.56 -14.81 -32.21
C PRO A 77 -0.72 -13.35 -32.63
N ALA A 78 -0.13 -12.46 -31.85
CA ALA A 78 -0.02 -11.06 -32.25
C ALA A 78 0.59 -10.98 -33.66
N PRO A 79 0.28 -9.93 -34.45
CA PRO A 79 0.97 -9.73 -35.73
C PRO A 79 2.50 -9.79 -35.49
N VAL A 80 3.26 -10.28 -36.47
CA VAL A 80 4.67 -10.74 -36.36
C VAL A 80 5.65 -9.70 -35.77
N ASP A 81 5.19 -8.47 -35.58
CA ASP A 81 5.90 -7.28 -35.15
C ASP A 81 5.30 -6.60 -33.89
N TRP A 82 4.41 -7.27 -33.15
CA TRP A 82 3.88 -6.81 -31.86
C TRP A 82 4.29 -7.74 -30.71
N GLU A 83 4.69 -7.17 -29.58
CA GLU A 83 5.03 -7.88 -28.35
C GLU A 83 3.91 -7.64 -27.32
N LEU A 84 3.44 -8.67 -26.62
CA LEU A 84 2.58 -8.47 -25.45
C LEU A 84 3.40 -7.77 -24.35
N ASP A 85 2.83 -6.74 -23.73
CA ASP A 85 3.51 -5.94 -22.70
C ASP A 85 2.97 -6.26 -21.31
N GLU A 86 1.64 -6.27 -21.15
CA GLU A 86 0.98 -6.60 -19.90
C GLU A 86 -0.25 -7.48 -20.16
N VAL A 87 -0.45 -8.48 -19.31
CA VAL A 87 -1.69 -9.27 -19.26
C VAL A 87 -2.19 -9.31 -17.82
N ARG A 88 -3.39 -8.79 -17.60
CA ARG A 88 -4.05 -8.71 -16.30
C ARG A 88 -5.37 -9.47 -16.35
N LEU A 89 -5.52 -10.45 -15.45
CA LEU A 89 -6.78 -11.18 -15.28
C LEU A 89 -7.49 -10.67 -14.03
N GLU A 90 -8.75 -10.28 -14.19
CA GLU A 90 -9.62 -9.88 -13.10
C GLU A 90 -10.77 -10.88 -12.92
N VAL A 91 -11.04 -11.22 -11.67
CA VAL A 91 -12.15 -12.07 -11.25
C VAL A 91 -13.00 -11.27 -10.28
N ASN A 92 -14.26 -11.01 -10.62
CA ASN A 92 -15.18 -10.19 -9.81
C ASN A 92 -14.56 -8.83 -9.45
N ASN A 93 -13.97 -8.14 -10.44
CA ASN A 93 -13.27 -6.85 -10.32
C ASN A 93 -12.05 -6.86 -9.37
N LYS A 94 -11.53 -8.04 -9.02
CA LYS A 94 -10.26 -8.18 -8.30
C LYS A 94 -9.21 -8.77 -9.24
N THR A 95 -8.05 -8.14 -9.28
CA THR A 95 -6.92 -8.66 -10.05
C THR A 95 -6.39 -9.93 -9.43
N VAL A 96 -6.37 -10.99 -10.22
CA VAL A 96 -5.86 -12.31 -9.81
C VAL A 96 -4.50 -12.60 -10.47
N PHE A 97 -4.18 -11.94 -11.59
CA PHE A 97 -2.88 -12.01 -12.27
C PHE A 97 -2.45 -10.63 -12.79
N GLY A 98 -1.16 -10.29 -12.69
CA GLY A 98 -0.67 -8.96 -13.10
C GLY A 98 0.81 -8.81 -13.45
N GLN A 99 1.60 -9.89 -13.61
CA GLN A 99 2.98 -9.79 -14.15
C GLN A 99 3.37 -11.04 -14.96
N ASP A 100 4.19 -10.81 -15.99
CA ASP A 100 4.59 -11.69 -17.12
C ASP A 100 5.09 -13.12 -16.74
N SER A 101 5.49 -13.36 -15.49
CA SER A 101 6.23 -14.57 -15.09
C SER A 101 5.39 -15.84 -14.85
N ASP A 102 4.06 -15.74 -14.71
CA ASP A 102 3.18 -16.90 -14.46
C ASP A 102 2.60 -17.51 -15.75
N LEU A 103 2.98 -16.95 -16.91
CA LEU A 103 2.43 -17.31 -18.21
C LEU A 103 3.42 -18.19 -18.96
N ARG A 104 3.06 -19.46 -19.18
CA ARG A 104 3.86 -20.33 -20.05
C ARG A 104 3.60 -19.98 -21.51
N HIS A 105 4.47 -19.17 -22.09
CA HIS A 105 4.47 -18.95 -23.54
C HIS A 105 4.84 -20.23 -24.30
N LYS A 106 3.82 -20.88 -24.87
CA LYS A 106 4.00 -21.90 -25.92
C LYS A 106 3.22 -21.48 -27.15
N GLN A 107 3.92 -21.03 -28.19
CA GLN A 107 3.36 -20.88 -29.54
C GLN A 107 2.02 -20.08 -29.60
N GLY A 108 1.92 -18.96 -28.88
CA GLY A 108 0.71 -18.13 -28.88
C GLY A 108 -0.40 -18.57 -27.91
N LEU A 109 -0.19 -19.61 -27.10
CA LEU A 109 -1.06 -19.94 -25.98
C LEU A 109 -0.60 -19.25 -24.68
N LEU A 110 -1.58 -18.77 -23.93
CA LEU A 110 -1.43 -18.27 -22.56
C LEU A 110 -2.18 -19.23 -21.63
N GLU A 111 -1.46 -20.02 -20.85
CA GLU A 111 -2.08 -20.93 -19.89
C GLU A 111 -2.07 -20.29 -18.49
N ALA A 112 -3.24 -19.96 -17.95
CA ALA A 112 -3.39 -19.49 -16.57
C ALA A 112 -4.20 -20.51 -15.75
N GLY A 113 -3.54 -21.21 -14.82
CA GLY A 113 -4.21 -22.15 -13.92
C GLY A 113 -4.90 -21.40 -12.79
N VAL A 114 -6.18 -21.07 -12.94
CA VAL A 114 -6.95 -20.37 -11.90
C VAL A 114 -8.12 -21.24 -11.45
N GLN A 115 -8.20 -21.51 -10.14
CA GLN A 115 -9.38 -22.11 -9.54
C GLN A 115 -10.45 -21.04 -9.35
N LEU A 116 -11.60 -21.20 -10.01
CA LEU A 116 -12.67 -20.21 -9.99
C LEU A 116 -13.97 -20.81 -9.44
N PRO A 117 -14.67 -20.09 -8.55
CA PRO A 117 -16.02 -20.45 -8.17
C PRO A 117 -16.98 -20.26 -9.35
N CYS A 118 -17.92 -21.18 -9.52
CA CYS A 118 -19.02 -21.04 -10.50
C CYS A 118 -19.74 -19.69 -10.32
N GLY A 119 -20.04 -19.03 -11.44
CA GLY A 119 -20.70 -17.71 -11.44
C GLY A 119 -19.75 -16.51 -11.32
N SER A 120 -18.44 -16.71 -11.26
CA SER A 120 -17.48 -15.60 -11.30
C SER A 120 -17.49 -14.87 -12.65
N CYS A 121 -17.40 -13.54 -12.60
CA CYS A 121 -17.14 -12.70 -13.77
C CYS A 121 -15.64 -12.63 -14.02
N LEU A 122 -15.21 -12.92 -15.25
CA LEU A 122 -13.83 -12.78 -15.67
C LEU A 122 -13.72 -11.60 -16.63
N ALA A 123 -12.75 -10.74 -16.38
CA ALA A 123 -12.27 -9.75 -17.33
C ALA A 123 -10.78 -9.98 -17.58
N LEU A 124 -10.37 -9.94 -18.83
CA LEU A 124 -8.98 -10.07 -19.22
C LEU A 124 -8.56 -8.79 -19.93
N HIS A 125 -7.62 -8.07 -19.35
CA HIS A 125 -7.01 -6.89 -19.93
C HIS A 125 -5.65 -7.29 -20.47
N ALA A 126 -5.36 -6.96 -21.72
CA ALA A 126 -4.02 -7.15 -22.25
C ALA A 126 -3.59 -5.91 -23.05
N THR A 127 -2.33 -5.53 -22.91
CA THR A 127 -1.69 -4.50 -23.72
C THR A 127 -0.61 -5.14 -24.58
N ALA A 128 -0.48 -4.67 -25.81
CA ALA A 128 0.61 -5.04 -26.69
C ALA A 128 1.35 -3.77 -27.13
N LYS A 129 2.66 -3.89 -27.33
CA LYS A 129 3.52 -2.81 -27.80
C LYS A 129 4.21 -3.20 -29.11
N LYS A 130 4.53 -2.19 -29.92
CA LYS A 130 5.32 -2.32 -31.14
C LYS A 130 6.31 -1.18 -31.25
N THR A 131 7.59 -1.49 -31.33
CA THR A 131 8.63 -0.49 -31.59
C THR A 131 8.78 -0.32 -33.10
N LEU A 132 8.50 0.88 -33.59
CA LEU A 132 8.67 1.26 -34.99
C LEU A 132 10.15 1.48 -35.33
N SER A 133 10.47 1.50 -36.63
CA SER A 133 11.85 1.67 -37.11
C SER A 133 12.50 3.01 -36.73
N ASP A 134 11.71 4.01 -36.34
CA ASP A 134 12.19 5.32 -35.86
C ASP A 134 12.37 5.37 -34.33
N GLY A 135 12.13 4.26 -33.63
CA GLY A 135 12.20 4.15 -32.18
C GLY A 135 10.90 4.50 -31.44
N THR A 136 9.86 4.93 -32.16
CA THR A 136 8.54 5.22 -31.55
C THR A 136 7.88 3.92 -31.09
N VAL A 137 7.35 3.89 -29.87
CA VAL A 137 6.56 2.76 -29.35
C VAL A 137 5.07 3.02 -29.59
N GLN A 138 4.40 2.11 -30.30
CA GLN A 138 2.94 2.08 -30.42
C GLN A 138 2.38 1.10 -29.41
N MET A 139 1.32 1.50 -28.70
CA MET A 139 0.58 0.64 -27.78
C MET A 139 -0.78 0.28 -28.40
N ALA A 140 -1.24 -0.94 -28.18
CA ALA A 140 -2.59 -1.39 -28.49
C ALA A 140 -3.20 -2.02 -27.24
N GLN A 141 -4.44 -1.67 -26.94
CA GLN A 141 -5.23 -2.41 -25.96
C GLN A 141 -5.97 -3.53 -26.67
N VAL A 142 -5.90 -4.72 -26.11
CA VAL A 142 -6.80 -5.81 -26.47
C VAL A 142 -8.10 -5.54 -25.73
N HIS A 143 -9.21 -5.40 -26.46
CA HIS A 143 -10.52 -5.19 -25.85
C HIS A 143 -10.76 -6.22 -24.74
N PRO A 144 -11.24 -5.78 -23.56
CA PRO A 144 -11.50 -6.70 -22.48
C PRO A 144 -12.48 -7.78 -22.95
N LEU A 145 -12.02 -9.03 -22.90
CA LEU A 145 -12.91 -10.15 -23.12
C LEU A 145 -13.76 -10.30 -21.86
N GLU A 146 -14.96 -9.76 -21.90
CA GLU A 146 -15.96 -10.00 -20.85
C GLU A 146 -16.55 -11.41 -21.02
N PHE A 147 -16.40 -12.21 -19.98
CA PHE A 147 -17.05 -13.52 -19.88
C PHE A 147 -18.28 -13.37 -18.98
N ASN A 148 -19.46 -13.23 -19.59
CA ASN A 148 -20.72 -12.92 -18.90
C ASN A 148 -21.20 -14.00 -17.91
N SER A 149 -20.54 -15.15 -17.84
CA SER A 149 -20.57 -16.12 -16.73
C SER A 149 -19.90 -17.43 -17.18
N VAL A 150 -19.19 -18.08 -16.27
CA VAL A 150 -18.76 -19.47 -16.48
C VAL A 150 -19.87 -20.39 -15.98
N SER A 151 -20.57 -21.04 -16.91
CA SER A 151 -21.66 -21.97 -16.63
C SER A 151 -21.11 -23.37 -16.31
N CYS A 152 -21.25 -23.80 -15.05
CA CYS A 152 -20.96 -25.17 -14.63
C CYS A 152 -22.14 -26.08 -15.01
N GLN A 153 -21.98 -26.93 -16.04
CA GLN A 153 -22.94 -27.99 -16.28
C GLN A 153 -22.69 -29.12 -15.28
N GLN A 154 -23.68 -29.42 -14.43
CA GLN A 154 -23.65 -30.60 -13.55
C GLN A 154 -23.44 -31.86 -14.39
N GLN A 155 -22.28 -32.51 -14.23
CA GLN A 155 -22.06 -33.84 -14.78
C GLN A 155 -22.68 -34.87 -13.84
N THR A 156 -23.72 -35.55 -14.31
CA THR A 156 -24.41 -36.62 -13.56
C THR A 156 -23.74 -37.99 -13.68
N GLU A 157 -22.54 -38.08 -14.25
CA GLU A 157 -21.84 -39.37 -14.45
C GLU A 157 -20.41 -39.31 -13.90
N SER A 158 -20.05 -40.33 -13.11
CA SER A 158 -18.82 -40.48 -12.33
C SER A 158 -17.55 -40.73 -13.18
N GLY A 159 -17.23 -39.81 -14.10
CA GLY A 159 -15.99 -39.80 -14.87
C GLY A 159 -15.03 -38.68 -14.43
N PRO A 160 -13.74 -38.73 -14.83
CA PRO A 160 -12.80 -37.64 -14.60
C PRO A 160 -13.29 -36.36 -15.30
N VAL A 161 -13.35 -35.26 -14.54
CA VAL A 161 -13.76 -33.94 -15.03
C VAL A 161 -12.81 -33.53 -16.16
N LYS A 162 -13.35 -33.44 -17.38
CA LYS A 162 -12.59 -32.88 -18.50
C LYS A 162 -12.62 -31.36 -18.38
N PRO A 163 -11.48 -30.66 -18.43
CA PRO A 163 -11.47 -29.20 -18.39
C PRO A 163 -12.31 -28.66 -19.55
N GLN A 164 -13.24 -27.75 -19.25
CA GLN A 164 -13.95 -27.01 -20.28
C GLN A 164 -12.99 -25.98 -20.87
N ILE A 165 -12.64 -26.15 -22.15
CA ILE A 165 -11.83 -25.18 -22.88
C ILE A 165 -12.77 -24.11 -23.43
N LEU A 166 -12.76 -22.93 -22.83
CA LEU A 166 -13.46 -21.74 -23.34
C LEU A 166 -12.62 -21.08 -24.44
N ARG A 167 -12.95 -21.37 -25.70
CA ARG A 167 -12.34 -20.70 -26.85
C ARG A 167 -13.14 -19.45 -27.22
N ARG A 168 -12.63 -18.26 -26.88
CA ARG A 168 -13.10 -17.00 -27.44
C ARG A 168 -12.00 -16.31 -28.21
N ARG A 169 -12.38 -15.71 -29.34
CA ARG A 169 -11.48 -15.00 -30.25
C ARG A 169 -11.39 -13.54 -29.80
N ALA A 170 -10.26 -13.14 -29.22
CA ALA A 170 -9.96 -11.72 -29.02
C ALA A 170 -9.68 -11.09 -30.40
N GLN A 171 -10.33 -9.98 -30.72
CA GLN A 171 -9.97 -9.18 -31.89
C GLN A 171 -9.02 -8.07 -31.43
N PHE A 172 -7.84 -8.01 -32.04
CA PHE A 172 -6.95 -6.86 -31.89
C PHE A 172 -7.56 -5.70 -32.65
N GLU A 173 -8.10 -4.72 -31.93
CA GLU A 173 -8.40 -3.43 -32.53
C GLU A 173 -7.13 -2.60 -32.44
N ILE A 174 -6.46 -2.39 -33.59
CA ILE A 174 -5.36 -1.43 -33.66
C ILE A 174 -6.02 -0.07 -33.46
N ILE A 175 -5.91 0.45 -32.25
CA ILE A 175 -6.28 1.83 -31.95
C ILE A 175 -5.43 2.69 -32.90
N PRO A 176 -6.03 3.43 -33.85
CA PRO A 176 -5.27 4.26 -34.78
C PRO A 176 -4.33 5.17 -33.98
N PRO A 177 -3.14 5.52 -34.49
CA PRO A 177 -2.27 6.50 -33.87
C PRO A 177 -2.90 7.90 -33.98
N MET A 178 -3.98 8.11 -33.24
CA MET A 178 -4.69 9.36 -33.00
C MET A 178 -5.53 9.20 -31.73
N LEU A 179 -4.85 9.16 -30.59
CA LEU A 179 -4.76 10.42 -29.87
C LEU A 179 -3.32 10.88 -30.06
N GLN A 180 -3.13 12.02 -30.73
CA GLN A 180 -2.03 12.88 -30.31
C GLN A 180 -2.14 12.88 -28.78
N LEU A 181 -1.06 12.57 -28.04
CA LEU A 181 -1.00 13.03 -26.67
C LEU A 181 -1.43 14.50 -26.81
N GLU A 182 -2.66 14.83 -26.42
CA GLU A 182 -3.05 16.22 -26.23
C GLU A 182 -1.89 16.73 -25.41
N GLN A 183 -1.10 17.66 -25.98
CA GLN A 183 0.07 18.19 -25.29
C GLN A 183 -0.44 18.53 -23.91
N GLN A 184 -0.09 17.70 -22.93
CA GLN A 184 -0.77 17.74 -21.65
C GLN A 184 -0.21 19.00 -21.03
N THR A 185 -0.94 20.10 -21.22
CA THR A 185 -0.44 21.42 -20.90
C THR A 185 -0.31 21.42 -19.39
N CYS A 186 0.93 21.52 -18.91
CA CYS A 186 1.17 21.58 -17.49
C CYS A 186 0.27 22.66 -16.88
N PRO A 187 -0.42 22.38 -15.76
CA PRO A 187 -1.30 23.35 -15.14
C PRO A 187 -0.53 24.64 -14.82
N SER A 188 -1.26 25.75 -14.70
CA SER A 188 -0.63 27.04 -14.39
C SER A 188 0.17 26.97 -13.10
N TYR A 189 1.43 27.39 -13.16
CA TYR A 189 2.34 27.45 -12.03
C TYR A 189 1.83 28.44 -10.95
N PRO A 190 2.10 28.18 -9.66
CA PRO A 190 1.76 29.11 -8.60
C PRO A 190 2.59 30.39 -8.76
N THR A 191 2.04 31.54 -8.36
CA THR A 191 2.74 32.83 -8.46
C THR A 191 4.00 32.91 -7.62
N ARG A 192 4.13 32.05 -6.60
CA ARG A 192 5.31 31.96 -5.73
C ARG A 192 5.72 30.49 -5.59
N ILE A 193 6.91 30.18 -6.08
CA ILE A 193 7.54 28.85 -5.96
C ILE A 193 8.55 28.92 -4.82
N ASP A 194 8.46 27.99 -3.87
CA ASP A 194 9.39 27.84 -2.76
C ASP A 194 10.60 27.00 -3.19
N PHE A 195 10.34 25.83 -3.78
CA PHE A 195 11.33 24.96 -4.40
C PHE A 195 10.70 24.09 -5.48
N ASN A 196 11.53 23.29 -6.14
CA ASN A 196 11.15 22.44 -7.26
C ASN A 196 11.48 20.98 -6.93
N LEU A 197 10.55 20.07 -7.17
CA LEU A 197 10.81 18.62 -7.14
C LEU A 197 11.23 18.17 -8.54
N THR A 198 12.35 17.45 -8.62
CA THR A 198 12.85 16.94 -9.90
C THR A 198 12.10 15.67 -10.31
N GLN A 199 12.26 15.25 -11.57
CA GLN A 199 11.70 13.99 -12.03
C GLN A 199 12.29 12.78 -11.30
N GLU A 200 13.60 12.84 -11.02
CA GLU A 200 14.31 11.79 -10.28
C GLU A 200 13.75 11.66 -8.85
N PHE A 201 13.51 12.78 -8.16
CA PHE A 201 12.91 12.75 -6.82
C PHE A 201 11.51 12.11 -6.84
N ILE A 202 10.66 12.47 -7.79
CA ILE A 202 9.32 11.87 -7.89
C ILE A 202 9.40 10.38 -8.26
N ARG A 203 10.34 9.97 -9.13
CA ARG A 203 10.58 8.55 -9.42
C ARG A 203 11.02 7.79 -8.16
N ASP A 204 11.90 8.37 -7.37
CA ASP A 204 12.34 7.79 -6.10
C ASP A 204 11.19 7.72 -5.08
N ALA A 205 10.31 8.72 -5.04
CA ALA A 205 9.11 8.69 -4.20
C ALA A 205 8.12 7.59 -4.62
N VAL A 206 7.91 7.39 -5.93
CA VAL A 206 7.10 6.26 -6.46
C VAL A 206 7.75 4.92 -6.07
N GLN A 207 9.06 4.77 -6.27
CA GLN A 207 9.78 3.55 -5.92
C GLN A 207 9.72 3.25 -4.41
N ALA A 208 9.88 4.27 -3.58
CA ALA A 208 9.71 4.16 -2.14
C ALA A 208 8.30 3.68 -1.78
N PHE A 209 7.28 4.22 -2.45
CA PHE A 209 5.89 3.81 -2.23
C PHE A 209 5.62 2.36 -2.66
N GLU A 210 6.15 1.90 -3.80
CA GLU A 210 6.04 0.49 -4.19
C GLU A 210 6.70 -0.45 -3.16
N PHE A 211 7.81 -0.04 -2.56
CA PHE A 211 8.40 -0.81 -1.45
C PHE A 211 7.55 -0.79 -0.18
N ILE A 212 6.82 0.29 0.11
CA ILE A 212 5.88 0.33 1.24
C ILE A 212 4.79 -0.73 1.07
N LYS A 213 4.29 -0.91 -0.16
CA LYS A 213 3.32 -1.99 -0.45
C LYS A 213 3.92 -3.38 -0.21
N LEU A 214 5.18 -3.59 -0.59
CA LEU A 214 5.84 -4.88 -0.38
C LEU A 214 6.01 -5.24 1.11
N VAL A 215 6.25 -4.26 1.98
CA VAL A 215 6.35 -4.51 3.42
C VAL A 215 4.99 -4.61 4.10
N PHE A 216 3.87 -4.30 3.43
CA PHE A 216 2.54 -4.35 4.04
C PHE A 216 2.02 -5.79 4.13
N ARG A 217 2.07 -6.37 5.35
CA ARG A 217 1.85 -7.80 5.56
C ARG A 217 0.45 -8.27 5.17
N GLU A 218 -0.59 -7.47 5.42
CA GLU A 218 -1.96 -7.87 5.13
C GLU A 218 -2.18 -8.16 3.63
N GLU A 219 -1.47 -7.44 2.76
CA GLU A 219 -1.55 -7.64 1.31
C GLU A 219 -0.55 -8.68 0.80
N MET A 220 0.68 -8.66 1.32
CA MET A 220 1.81 -9.36 0.69
C MET A 220 2.35 -10.55 1.50
N GLY A 221 1.89 -10.72 2.75
CA GLY A 221 2.44 -11.70 3.69
C GLY A 221 3.84 -11.34 4.20
N PRO A 222 4.54 -12.31 4.81
CA PRO A 222 5.91 -12.12 5.30
C PRO A 222 6.89 -11.75 4.18
N ILE A 223 7.67 -10.68 4.38
CA ILE A 223 8.63 -10.15 3.40
C ILE A 223 9.70 -11.18 2.99
N GLU A 224 10.01 -12.13 3.86
CA GLU A 224 10.94 -13.23 3.59
C GLU A 224 10.47 -14.12 2.43
N GLY A 225 9.17 -14.25 2.25
CA GLY A 225 8.56 -15.07 1.20
C GLY A 225 8.79 -14.56 -0.22
N MET A 226 9.23 -13.30 -0.39
CA MET A 226 9.44 -12.69 -1.70
C MET A 226 10.90 -12.35 -2.03
N LEU A 227 11.85 -12.61 -1.12
CA LEU A 227 13.26 -12.18 -1.28
C LEU A 227 13.90 -12.70 -2.57
N ASP A 228 13.77 -14.00 -2.85
CA ASP A 228 14.42 -14.62 -4.01
C ASP A 228 13.87 -14.09 -5.34
N ARG A 229 12.59 -13.73 -5.38
CA ARG A 229 11.98 -13.08 -6.55
C ARG A 229 12.50 -11.65 -6.69
N GLN A 230 12.49 -10.86 -5.62
CA GLN A 230 12.87 -9.44 -5.68
C GLN A 230 14.36 -9.24 -5.98
N ARG A 231 15.24 -10.15 -5.53
CA ARG A 231 16.69 -10.13 -5.85
C ARG A 231 17.00 -10.26 -7.34
N GLN A 232 16.04 -10.70 -8.17
CA GLN A 232 16.20 -10.75 -9.62
C GLN A 232 16.10 -9.34 -10.24
N PHE A 233 15.31 -8.45 -9.64
CA PHE A 233 15.07 -7.10 -10.14
C PHE A 233 16.02 -6.06 -9.54
N TYR A 234 16.39 -6.23 -8.27
CA TYR A 234 17.23 -5.28 -7.53
C TYR A 234 18.68 -5.74 -7.40
N ALA A 235 19.60 -4.79 -7.17
CA ALA A 235 21.02 -5.08 -6.97
C ALA A 235 21.25 -5.81 -5.63
N SER A 236 20.50 -5.39 -4.61
CA SER A 236 20.32 -6.09 -3.34
C SER A 236 18.87 -5.94 -2.89
N PHE A 237 18.36 -6.94 -2.19
CA PHE A 237 17.02 -6.92 -1.59
C PHE A 237 17.02 -7.85 -0.38
N ASN A 238 16.82 -7.27 0.80
CA ASN A 238 16.77 -7.96 2.08
C ASN A 238 15.56 -7.43 2.85
N GLY A 239 14.94 -8.30 3.66
CA GLY A 239 13.76 -7.96 4.42
C GLY A 239 13.65 -8.83 5.67
N TRP A 240 12.99 -8.28 6.67
CA TRP A 240 12.79 -8.90 7.97
C TRP A 240 11.38 -8.61 8.44
N SER A 241 10.83 -9.56 9.19
CA SER A 241 9.58 -9.42 9.90
C SER A 241 9.70 -9.96 11.32
N ASP A 242 8.90 -9.41 12.22
CA ASP A 242 8.60 -10.04 13.50
C ASP A 242 7.08 -10.27 13.63
N TRP A 243 6.53 -10.34 14.84
CA TRP A 243 5.09 -10.53 15.00
C TRP A 243 4.23 -9.36 14.50
N ASN A 244 4.73 -8.12 14.51
CA ASN A 244 3.92 -6.91 14.24
C ASN A 244 4.59 -5.96 13.24
N ASP A 245 5.89 -6.09 13.00
CA ASP A 245 6.66 -5.16 12.18
C ASP A 245 7.29 -5.86 10.97
N GLN A 246 7.44 -5.13 9.87
CA GLN A 246 8.28 -5.53 8.74
C GLN A 246 9.12 -4.37 8.26
N ALA A 247 10.33 -4.67 7.79
CA ALA A 247 11.18 -3.70 7.11
C ALA A 247 11.90 -4.36 5.93
N LEU A 248 12.32 -3.54 4.97
CA LEU A 248 13.22 -3.96 3.89
C LEU A 248 14.36 -2.98 3.68
N VAL A 249 15.45 -3.49 3.12
CA VAL A 249 16.54 -2.71 2.53
C VAL A 249 16.73 -3.19 1.10
N ALA A 250 16.66 -2.29 0.14
CA ALA A 250 16.81 -2.59 -1.28
C ALA A 250 17.74 -1.59 -1.97
N LYS A 251 18.46 -2.05 -3.00
CA LYS A 251 19.26 -1.19 -3.87
C LYS A 251 18.81 -1.31 -5.32
N THR A 252 18.50 -0.19 -5.95
CA THR A 252 18.17 -0.15 -7.38
C THR A 252 19.42 -0.43 -8.24
N ARG A 253 19.26 -1.16 -9.35
CA ARG A 253 20.38 -1.51 -10.25
C ARG A 253 20.82 -0.35 -11.13
N ASP A 254 19.86 0.44 -11.56
CA ASP A 254 19.99 1.52 -12.53
C ASP A 254 20.44 2.83 -11.87
N THR A 255 19.83 3.22 -10.75
CA THR A 255 20.14 4.48 -10.06
C THR A 255 21.11 4.33 -8.89
N ASN A 256 21.42 3.09 -8.46
CA ASN A 256 22.25 2.80 -7.29
C ASN A 256 21.77 3.48 -5.99
N VAL A 257 20.46 3.73 -5.86
CA VAL A 257 19.85 4.31 -4.67
C VAL A 257 19.51 3.19 -3.69
N CYS A 258 19.87 3.39 -2.42
CA CYS A 258 19.51 2.53 -1.31
C CYS A 258 18.18 3.00 -0.71
N PHE A 259 17.25 2.08 -0.53
CA PHE A 259 15.97 2.31 0.14
C PHE A 259 15.94 1.50 1.42
N ALA A 260 15.50 2.11 2.51
CA ALA A 260 15.10 1.40 3.71
C ALA A 260 13.66 1.79 4.04
N VAL A 261 12.78 0.79 4.12
CA VAL A 261 11.33 1.00 4.18
C VAL A 261 10.72 0.23 5.33
N PHE A 262 9.81 0.89 6.06
CA PHE A 262 9.18 0.37 7.27
C PHE A 262 7.67 0.21 7.06
N MET A 263 7.11 -0.88 7.57
CA MET A 263 5.69 -1.20 7.48
C MET A 263 4.84 -0.23 8.30
N ALA A 264 3.60 0.00 7.84
CA ALA A 264 2.55 0.62 8.64
C ALA A 264 2.00 -0.36 9.70
N THR A 265 1.14 0.13 10.59
CA THR A 265 0.41 -0.71 11.55
C THR A 265 -0.49 -1.73 10.83
N GLU A 266 -0.56 -2.98 11.32
CA GLU A 266 -1.61 -3.92 10.90
C GLU A 266 -2.98 -3.43 11.42
N GLY A 267 -3.96 -3.27 10.51
CA GLY A 267 -5.19 -2.51 10.76
C GLY A 267 -6.07 -3.07 11.88
N ASN A 268 -5.96 -4.37 12.16
CA ASN A 268 -6.72 -5.06 13.20
C ASN A 268 -6.00 -5.15 14.55
N ASN A 269 -4.76 -4.67 14.66
CA ASN A 269 -4.01 -4.78 15.91
C ASN A 269 -4.30 -3.60 16.83
N LEU A 270 -5.25 -3.81 17.75
CA LEU A 270 -5.56 -2.85 18.81
C LEU A 270 -4.30 -2.45 19.60
N ILE A 271 -3.31 -3.34 19.77
CA ILE A 271 -2.06 -3.03 20.48
C ILE A 271 -1.24 -2.01 19.70
N ASP A 272 -1.17 -2.08 18.38
CA ASP A 272 -0.41 -1.14 17.56
C ASP A 272 -1.13 0.22 17.46
N GLN A 273 -2.47 0.22 17.41
CA GLN A 273 -3.23 1.46 17.61
C GLN A 273 -2.98 2.06 19.00
N PHE A 274 -2.84 1.22 20.03
CA PHE A 274 -2.41 1.68 21.36
C PHE A 274 -0.96 2.16 21.37
N GLN A 275 -0.01 1.57 20.64
CA GLN A 275 1.36 2.08 20.51
C GLN A 275 1.41 3.46 19.86
N ASN A 276 0.55 3.69 18.85
CA ASN A 276 0.32 5.00 18.27
C ASN A 276 -0.30 6.00 19.27
N ILE A 277 -0.84 5.52 20.39
CA ILE A 277 -1.34 6.32 21.52
C ILE A 277 -0.36 6.29 22.71
N ILE A 278 0.61 5.38 22.80
CA ILE A 278 1.59 5.34 23.88
C ILE A 278 2.41 6.63 23.80
N ILE A 279 2.17 7.48 24.79
CA ILE A 279 2.68 8.85 24.91
C ILE A 279 4.03 8.86 25.65
N LEU A 280 4.65 7.70 25.78
CA LEU A 280 5.98 7.64 26.36
C LEU A 280 6.97 8.15 25.33
N ASN A 281 8.00 8.80 25.84
CA ASN A 281 9.09 9.33 25.06
C ASN A 281 10.33 8.48 25.30
N GLU A 282 11.14 8.32 24.28
CA GLU A 282 12.41 7.60 24.33
C GLU A 282 13.48 8.44 23.64
N ARG A 283 14.70 8.41 24.18
CA ARG A 283 15.84 9.06 23.57
C ARG A 283 16.46 8.10 22.58
N VAL A 284 16.75 8.58 21.37
CA VAL A 284 17.49 7.78 20.38
C VAL A 284 18.94 7.68 20.83
N ASP A 285 19.44 6.45 20.99
CA ASP A 285 20.78 6.17 21.50
C ASP A 285 21.86 6.96 20.74
N GLY A 286 22.75 7.60 21.51
CA GLY A 286 23.85 8.40 20.94
C GLY A 286 23.47 9.79 20.42
N THR A 287 22.23 10.24 20.63
CA THR A 287 21.74 11.56 20.20
C THR A 287 21.04 12.32 21.32
N ASP A 288 20.79 13.62 21.10
CA ASP A 288 19.94 14.40 22.00
C ASP A 288 18.45 14.39 21.62
N CYS A 289 18.10 13.68 20.55
CA CYS A 289 16.74 13.60 20.05
C CYS A 289 15.87 12.68 20.89
N VAL A 290 14.74 13.23 21.31
CA VAL A 290 13.66 12.49 21.96
C VAL A 290 12.57 12.23 20.92
N VAL A 291 12.10 10.99 20.87
CA VAL A 291 11.06 10.52 19.95
C VAL A 291 9.96 9.81 20.73
N ARG A 292 8.81 9.63 20.11
CA ARG A 292 7.72 8.85 20.74
C ARG A 292 8.10 7.37 20.76
N GLN A 293 7.99 6.74 21.92
CA GLN A 293 8.43 5.37 22.18
C GLN A 293 7.78 4.35 21.24
N GLY A 294 6.50 4.53 20.87
CA GLY A 294 5.83 3.65 19.92
C GLY A 294 6.55 3.58 18.56
N TYR A 295 7.00 4.73 18.04
CA TYR A 295 7.74 4.78 16.77
C TYR A 295 9.20 4.38 16.90
N SER A 296 9.79 4.61 18.08
CA SER A 296 11.09 4.06 18.45
C SER A 296 11.07 2.53 18.42
N THR A 297 10.05 1.91 19.01
CA THR A 297 9.87 0.45 19.05
C THR A 297 9.69 -0.13 17.64
N ALA A 298 8.92 0.54 16.77
CA ALA A 298 8.74 0.15 15.38
C ALA A 298 10.05 0.21 14.54
N TYR A 299 11.05 0.99 15.00
CA TYR A 299 12.37 1.05 14.37
C TYR A 299 13.37 0.06 15.00
N PHE A 300 13.45 0.04 16.34
CA PHE A 300 14.36 -0.80 17.13
C PHE A 300 13.76 -2.18 17.41
N THR A 301 13.45 -2.91 16.35
CA THR A 301 12.90 -4.26 16.40
C THR A 301 13.97 -5.32 16.77
N PRO A 302 13.61 -6.59 17.01
CA PRO A 302 14.58 -7.66 17.24
C PRO A 302 15.57 -7.89 16.10
N TYR A 303 15.22 -7.51 14.86
CA TYR A 303 16.07 -7.61 13.67
C TYR A 303 16.85 -6.32 13.38
N TYR A 304 16.82 -5.34 14.29
CA TYR A 304 17.47 -4.04 14.10
C TYR A 304 18.97 -4.15 13.75
N SER A 305 19.68 -5.09 14.36
CA SER A 305 21.13 -5.22 14.14
C SER A 305 21.48 -5.66 12.72
N GLU A 306 20.70 -6.59 12.17
CA GLU A 306 20.80 -7.13 10.83
C GLU A 306 20.35 -6.07 9.81
N PHE A 307 19.24 -5.38 10.09
CA PHE A 307 18.77 -4.24 9.30
C PHE A 307 19.86 -3.17 9.18
N ARG A 308 20.45 -2.75 10.31
CA ARG A 308 21.49 -1.71 10.36
C ARG A 308 22.72 -2.11 9.55
N ALA A 309 23.13 -3.38 9.64
CA ALA A 309 24.25 -3.93 8.87
C ALA A 309 23.99 -3.91 7.35
N GLU A 310 22.76 -4.20 6.92
CA GLU A 310 22.38 -4.15 5.50
C GLU A 310 22.28 -2.72 4.96
N VAL A 311 21.79 -1.76 5.76
CA VAL A 311 21.86 -0.33 5.40
C VAL A 311 23.31 0.10 5.19
N ASP A 312 24.19 -0.26 6.13
CA ASP A 312 25.63 0.03 6.04
C ASP A 312 26.26 -0.57 4.77
N ALA A 313 25.96 -1.85 4.50
CA ALA A 313 26.46 -2.54 3.32
C ALA A 313 25.95 -1.90 2.03
N CYS A 314 24.66 -1.54 1.98
CA CYS A 314 24.06 -0.89 0.82
C CYS A 314 24.73 0.46 0.54
N VAL A 315 24.76 1.35 1.54
CA VAL A 315 25.26 2.72 1.37
C VAL A 315 26.76 2.73 1.02
N ARG A 316 27.54 1.78 1.52
CA ARG A 316 29.00 1.69 1.22
C ARG A 316 29.32 0.95 -0.08
N SER A 317 28.33 0.43 -0.79
CA SER A 317 28.56 -0.35 -2.01
C SER A 317 28.82 0.47 -3.28
N CYS A 318 28.68 1.80 -3.23
CA CYS A 318 28.98 2.67 -4.36
C CYS A 318 30.49 2.91 -4.49
N SER A 319 31.02 2.87 -5.73
CA SER A 319 32.45 3.05 -5.99
C SER A 319 32.93 4.48 -5.69
N ASP A 320 32.04 5.45 -5.87
CA ASP A 320 32.37 6.87 -5.89
C ASP A 320 31.94 7.60 -4.59
N GLY A 321 31.81 6.85 -3.50
CA GLY A 321 31.40 7.37 -2.19
C GLY A 321 30.21 6.61 -1.61
N LEU A 322 29.42 7.30 -0.80
CA LEU A 322 28.20 6.73 -0.22
C LEU A 322 27.08 6.77 -1.26
N CYS A 323 26.37 5.64 -1.43
CA CYS A 323 25.12 5.63 -2.19
C CYS A 323 24.08 6.54 -1.51
N PRO A 324 23.21 7.22 -2.28
CA PRO A 324 22.06 7.90 -1.70
C PRO A 324 21.21 6.93 -0.89
N LEU A 325 20.78 7.34 0.31
CA LEU A 325 19.89 6.58 1.18
C LEU A 325 18.54 7.28 1.28
N ILE A 326 17.48 6.55 0.94
CA ILE A 326 16.09 6.98 1.10
C ILE A 326 15.45 6.15 2.21
N LEU A 327 14.90 6.84 3.21
CA LEU A 327 14.11 6.25 4.28
C LEU A 327 12.65 6.56 4.01
N ALA A 328 11.78 5.54 4.04
CA ALA A 328 10.38 5.73 3.73
C ALA A 328 9.42 4.86 4.53
N GLY A 329 8.17 5.29 4.57
CA GLY A 329 7.09 4.56 5.20
C GLY A 329 5.76 5.31 5.11
N HIS A 330 4.66 4.58 5.27
CA HIS A 330 3.32 5.12 5.41
C HIS A 330 2.86 5.03 6.87
N SER A 331 2.04 5.98 7.32
CA SER A 331 1.46 5.98 8.67
C SER A 331 2.54 5.77 9.76
N GLN A 332 2.40 4.78 10.64
CA GLN A 332 3.38 4.40 11.67
C GLN A 332 4.79 4.14 11.07
N GLY A 333 4.88 3.46 9.93
CA GLY A 333 6.16 3.20 9.25
C GLY A 333 6.83 4.49 8.77
N GLY A 334 6.04 5.50 8.39
CA GLY A 334 6.56 6.82 8.07
C GLY A 334 7.12 7.54 9.30
N ALA A 335 6.51 7.37 10.46
CA ALA A 335 7.06 7.88 11.72
C ALA A 335 8.33 7.11 12.15
N ALA A 336 8.38 5.79 11.95
CA ALA A 336 9.59 4.99 12.14
C ALA A 336 10.72 5.43 11.21
N ALA A 337 10.43 5.79 9.95
CA ALA A 337 11.41 6.35 9.02
C ALA A 337 12.00 7.68 9.52
N VAL A 338 11.21 8.50 10.22
CA VAL A 338 11.72 9.72 10.88
C VAL A 338 12.64 9.37 12.05
N VAL A 339 12.31 8.38 12.88
CA VAL A 339 13.23 7.90 13.93
C VAL A 339 14.53 7.36 13.32
N ALA A 340 14.42 6.54 12.27
CA ALA A 340 15.56 6.00 11.56
C ALA A 340 16.48 7.11 11.02
N SER A 341 15.92 8.24 10.57
CA SER A 341 16.72 9.36 10.05
C SER A 341 17.64 10.00 11.10
N VAL A 342 17.26 9.93 12.38
CA VAL A 342 18.08 10.42 13.51
C VAL A 342 19.26 9.47 13.77
N ASP A 343 19.01 8.17 13.88
CA ASP A 343 20.05 7.14 14.07
C ASP A 343 21.00 7.04 12.84
N LEU A 344 20.45 7.20 11.64
CA LEU A 344 21.16 7.08 10.36
C LEU A 344 21.71 8.43 9.85
N ASN A 345 21.71 9.49 10.67
CA ASN A 345 22.10 10.84 10.24
C ASN A 345 23.52 10.93 9.67
N VAL A 346 24.43 10.00 10.04
CA VAL A 346 25.78 9.88 9.45
C VAL A 346 25.74 9.71 7.92
N TYR A 347 24.66 9.16 7.37
CA TYR A 347 24.43 8.97 5.93
C TYR A 347 23.66 10.10 5.27
N ARG A 348 23.21 11.10 6.05
CA ARG A 348 22.40 12.23 5.59
C ARG A 348 21.22 11.80 4.69
N PRO A 349 20.39 10.84 5.14
CA PRO A 349 19.35 10.26 4.30
C PRO A 349 18.36 11.31 3.79
N THR A 350 17.69 11.00 2.69
CA THR A 350 16.43 11.64 2.29
C THR A 350 15.29 10.85 2.90
N VAL A 351 14.35 11.53 3.55
CA VAL A 351 13.21 10.90 4.23
C VAL A 351 11.94 11.26 3.49
N ILE A 352 11.24 10.25 2.97
CA ILE A 352 9.99 10.41 2.22
C ILE A 352 8.88 9.68 2.98
N THR A 353 7.92 10.43 3.52
CA THR A 353 6.85 9.83 4.33
C THR A 353 5.47 10.12 3.75
N PHE A 354 4.55 9.18 3.92
CA PHE A 354 3.17 9.28 3.45
C PHE A 354 2.23 9.18 4.65
N GLY A 355 1.48 10.24 4.93
CA GLY A 355 0.51 10.23 6.03
C GLY A 355 1.14 10.06 7.43
N ALA A 356 2.44 10.32 7.59
CA ALA A 356 3.12 10.03 8.83
C ALA A 356 2.71 10.96 9.99
N PRO A 357 2.41 10.42 11.18
CA PRO A 357 2.18 11.21 12.38
C PRO A 357 3.48 11.84 12.89
N ARG A 358 3.35 12.74 13.88
CA ARG A 358 4.50 13.42 14.53
C ARG A 358 5.32 12.44 15.35
N ALA A 359 6.61 12.29 15.01
CA ALA A 359 7.50 11.32 15.64
C ALA A 359 8.46 11.92 16.67
N ILE A 360 8.97 13.13 16.41
CA ILE A 360 9.94 13.81 17.30
C ILE A 360 9.20 14.51 18.42
N HIS A 361 9.78 14.53 19.62
CA HIS A 361 9.26 15.23 20.78
C HIS A 361 10.33 16.18 21.32
N ASP A 362 10.03 17.48 21.42
CA ASP A 362 10.95 18.43 22.04
C ASP A 362 10.68 18.46 23.55
N GLU A 363 11.48 17.71 24.31
CA GLU A 363 11.51 17.82 25.76
C GLU A 363 12.32 19.07 26.16
N TYR A 364 11.70 20.00 26.89
CA TYR A 364 12.39 21.13 27.54
C TYR A 364 13.20 22.09 26.65
N GLU A 365 12.65 22.50 25.50
CA GLU A 365 13.23 23.54 24.61
C GLU A 365 14.51 23.15 23.86
N ASP A 366 15.09 21.98 24.11
CA ASP A 366 16.24 21.47 23.37
C ASP A 366 15.76 20.84 22.04
N PRO A 367 16.08 21.44 20.87
CA PRO A 367 15.64 20.89 19.60
C PRO A 367 16.47 19.66 19.24
N CYS A 368 15.83 18.63 18.69
CA CYS A 368 16.54 17.53 18.02
C CYS A 368 17.37 18.09 16.85
N THR A 369 18.70 18.05 16.97
CA THR A 369 19.62 18.65 15.98
C THR A 369 20.03 17.67 14.88
N GLU A 370 19.84 16.39 15.14
CA GLU A 370 20.26 15.28 14.29
C GLU A 370 19.26 15.01 13.18
N ALA A 371 17.98 15.39 13.36
CA ALA A 371 17.02 15.42 12.28
C ALA A 371 17.40 16.56 11.32
N ASN A 372 17.81 16.23 10.09
CA ASN A 372 18.11 17.21 9.05
C ASN A 372 16.84 17.56 8.27
N PRO A 373 16.10 18.63 8.62
CA PRO A 373 14.75 18.76 8.10
C PRO A 373 14.73 19.19 6.62
N GLN A 374 15.85 19.66 6.07
CA GLN A 374 16.01 19.95 4.62
C GLN A 374 15.91 18.70 3.74
N ASN A 375 16.10 17.52 4.33
CA ASN A 375 16.04 16.25 3.63
C ASN A 375 14.73 15.47 3.92
N HIS A 376 13.77 16.08 4.62
CA HIS A 376 12.52 15.43 4.97
C HIS A 376 11.37 15.97 4.12
N TYR A 377 10.64 15.07 3.48
CA TYR A 377 9.50 15.36 2.62
C TYR A 377 8.31 14.52 3.10
N ARG A 378 7.27 15.20 3.58
CA ARG A 378 6.07 14.56 4.12
C ARG A 378 4.89 14.85 3.21
N PHE A 379 4.38 13.82 2.56
CA PHE A 379 3.17 13.90 1.76
C PHE A 379 1.93 13.72 2.64
N ILE A 380 0.98 14.65 2.50
CA ILE A 380 -0.30 14.65 3.21
C ILE A 380 -1.42 14.73 2.18
N ASN A 381 -2.31 13.74 2.19
CA ASN A 381 -3.50 13.76 1.35
C ASN A 381 -4.54 14.74 1.91
N VAL A 382 -5.19 15.41 0.98
CA VAL A 382 -6.46 16.10 1.15
C VAL A 382 -7.48 15.42 0.24
N LEU A 383 -8.62 15.03 0.80
CA LEU A 383 -9.71 14.40 0.06
C LEU A 383 -11.01 15.08 0.44
N ASN A 384 -11.77 15.58 -0.55
CA ASN A 384 -13.02 16.31 -0.33
C ASN A 384 -12.87 17.52 0.63
N GLY A 385 -11.70 18.16 0.61
CA GLY A 385 -11.37 19.27 1.51
C GLY A 385 -11.01 18.86 2.95
N GLU A 386 -10.94 17.56 3.24
CA GLU A 386 -10.53 17.02 4.53
C GLU A 386 -9.07 16.56 4.48
N PHE A 387 -8.28 16.96 5.49
CA PHE A 387 -6.90 16.51 5.64
C PHE A 387 -6.86 15.08 6.18
N ASP A 388 -5.81 14.34 5.81
CA ASP A 388 -5.45 13.08 6.48
C ASP A 388 -5.40 13.29 8.01
N ARG A 389 -6.32 12.60 8.71
CA ARG A 389 -6.49 12.70 10.15
C ARG A 389 -5.27 12.25 10.94
N VAL A 390 -4.54 11.24 10.46
CA VAL A 390 -3.37 10.66 11.16
C VAL A 390 -2.19 11.62 11.05
N ALA A 391 -1.94 12.14 9.84
CA ALA A 391 -0.87 13.10 9.60
C ALA A 391 -1.10 14.44 10.31
N THR A 392 -2.36 14.83 10.51
CA THR A 392 -2.76 16.11 11.12
C THR A 392 -3.40 15.95 12.50
N GLN A 393 -3.21 14.79 13.14
CA GLN A 393 -3.79 14.48 14.45
C GLN A 393 -3.34 15.51 15.48
N ALA A 394 -4.20 15.77 16.48
CA ALA A 394 -3.95 16.79 17.49
C ALA A 394 -2.58 16.64 18.17
N ASN A 395 -1.89 17.77 18.37
CA ASN A 395 -0.56 17.81 18.98
C ASN A 395 -0.63 17.58 20.49
N PHE A 396 -0.96 16.36 20.89
CA PHE A 396 -0.80 15.99 22.27
C PHE A 396 0.70 15.91 22.57
N PHE A 397 1.13 16.62 23.61
CA PHE A 397 2.49 16.49 24.20
C PHE A 397 3.64 17.01 23.33
N ARG A 398 3.47 18.13 22.61
CA ARG A 398 4.59 18.83 21.95
C ARG A 398 5.37 17.98 20.93
N ALA A 399 4.73 16.95 20.37
CA ALA A 399 5.30 16.22 19.26
C ALA A 399 5.40 17.14 18.04
N LYS A 400 6.38 16.92 17.17
CA LYS A 400 6.66 17.76 16.02
C LYS A 400 6.86 16.94 14.75
N HIS A 401 6.46 17.57 13.66
CA HIS A 401 6.82 17.20 12.32
C HIS A 401 8.19 17.78 11.94
N VAL A 402 8.80 17.15 10.94
CA VAL A 402 10.12 17.49 10.42
C VAL A 402 10.02 17.67 8.91
N GLY A 403 10.64 18.73 8.40
CA GLY A 403 10.84 19.02 6.99
C GLY A 403 9.67 19.64 6.25
N HIS A 404 9.67 19.42 4.95
CA HIS A 404 8.71 19.98 4.00
C HIS A 404 7.37 19.23 4.07
N THR A 405 6.28 19.98 4.20
CA THR A 405 4.93 19.41 4.29
C THR A 405 4.20 19.62 2.99
N LEU A 406 4.11 18.57 2.18
CA LEU A 406 3.61 18.58 0.80
C LEU A 406 2.16 18.09 0.76
N LEU A 407 1.24 18.94 0.29
CA LEU A 407 -0.15 18.55 0.10
C LEU A 407 -0.38 17.88 -1.26
N LEU A 408 -1.01 16.72 -1.20
CA LEU A 408 -1.60 16.04 -2.34
C LEU A 408 -3.11 16.29 -2.27
N ASP A 409 -3.64 17.08 -3.18
CA ASP A 409 -5.07 17.41 -3.31
C ASP A 409 -5.48 17.13 -4.74
N GLY A 410 -6.72 16.72 -5.03
CA GLY A 410 -7.14 15.88 -6.18
C GLY A 410 -6.63 16.18 -7.60
N ASP A 411 -6.04 17.34 -7.89
CA ASP A 411 -5.35 17.64 -9.15
C ASP A 411 -3.83 17.34 -9.10
N ASP A 412 -3.27 17.09 -7.90
CA ASP A 412 -1.88 16.81 -7.52
C ASP A 412 -0.83 17.78 -8.09
N PHE A 413 -1.26 18.95 -8.58
CA PHE A 413 -0.40 19.96 -9.18
C PHE A 413 -1.07 21.34 -9.24
N PRO A 414 -0.37 22.42 -8.86
CA PRO A 414 0.93 22.42 -8.19
C PRO A 414 0.82 21.86 -6.76
N ILE A 415 1.93 21.33 -6.22
CA ILE A 415 1.95 20.92 -4.80
C ILE A 415 2.01 22.17 -3.93
N ALA A 416 1.16 22.23 -2.91
CA ALA A 416 1.28 23.22 -1.85
C ALA A 416 2.26 22.72 -0.76
N ASN A 417 3.21 23.56 -0.37
CA ASN A 417 4.03 23.39 0.82
C ASN A 417 3.46 24.23 1.97
N LEU A 418 2.99 23.56 3.01
CA LEU A 418 2.45 24.21 4.20
C LEU A 418 3.51 24.86 5.08
N GLY A 419 4.78 24.60 4.79
CA GLY A 419 5.91 25.18 5.49
C GLY A 419 6.85 24.11 6.05
N PHE A 420 7.99 24.61 6.50
CA PHE A 420 9.05 23.81 7.11
C PHE A 420 8.74 23.52 8.58
N ASN A 421 8.79 22.25 8.98
CA ASN A 421 8.42 21.80 10.33
C ASN A 421 7.01 22.28 10.76
N ASP A 422 6.06 22.27 9.82
CA ASP A 422 4.68 22.67 10.08
C ASP A 422 4.05 21.74 11.14
N ASN A 423 3.76 22.29 12.31
CA ASN A 423 3.22 21.59 13.47
C ASN A 423 1.76 21.93 13.75
N GLU A 424 1.11 22.68 12.85
CA GLU A 424 -0.28 23.09 13.02
C GLU A 424 -1.21 21.88 12.94
N ASP A 425 -2.22 21.87 13.82
CA ASP A 425 -3.34 20.96 13.72
C ASP A 425 -4.30 21.49 12.65
N ARG A 426 -4.74 20.64 11.73
CA ARG A 426 -5.56 21.06 10.57
C ARG A 426 -6.96 20.43 10.63
N HIS A 427 -7.91 21.14 10.03
CA HIS A 427 -9.33 20.78 10.00
C HIS A 427 -9.99 21.28 8.71
N PRO A 428 -11.03 20.60 8.19
CA PRO A 428 -11.59 19.33 8.68
C PRO A 428 -10.65 18.13 8.46
N ARG A 429 -10.90 17.00 9.14
CA ARG A 429 -10.05 15.79 9.09
C ARG A 429 -10.89 14.58 8.72
N GLY A 430 -10.38 13.77 7.79
CA GLY A 430 -11.03 12.56 7.30
C GLY A 430 -10.10 11.35 7.39
N ASP A 431 -10.67 10.18 7.69
CA ASP A 431 -9.92 8.92 7.70
C ASP A 431 -9.67 8.40 6.28
N ASP A 432 -10.59 8.66 5.34
CA ASP A 432 -10.46 8.25 3.94
C ASP A 432 -9.25 8.90 3.25
N ALA A 433 -8.85 10.09 3.69
CA ALA A 433 -7.63 10.75 3.19
C ALA A 433 -6.35 9.98 3.60
N HIS A 434 -6.40 9.14 4.64
CA HIS A 434 -5.25 8.34 5.09
C HIS A 434 -5.04 7.05 4.28
N ASP A 435 -5.87 6.78 3.26
CA ASP A 435 -5.74 5.61 2.40
C ASP A 435 -4.36 5.56 1.73
N GLN A 436 -3.65 4.44 1.96
CA GLN A 436 -2.36 4.17 1.36
C GLN A 436 -2.46 4.20 -0.17
N ILE A 437 -3.45 3.55 -0.78
CA ILE A 437 -3.60 3.46 -2.24
C ILE A 437 -3.70 4.86 -2.85
N LEU A 438 -4.47 5.75 -2.21
CA LEU A 438 -4.63 7.13 -2.63
C LEU A 438 -3.28 7.88 -2.69
N TYR A 439 -2.37 7.67 -1.73
CA TYR A 439 -1.02 8.25 -1.81
C TYR A 439 -0.27 7.79 -3.05
N GLY A 440 -0.26 6.48 -3.30
CA GLY A 440 0.43 5.87 -4.42
C GLY A 440 -0.06 6.39 -5.77
N ASP A 441 -1.38 6.37 -5.96
CA ASP A 441 -2.01 6.81 -7.21
C ASP A 441 -1.68 8.26 -7.53
N ARG A 442 -1.70 9.14 -6.51
CA ARG A 442 -1.42 10.57 -6.67
C ARG A 442 0.03 10.84 -7.06
N ILE A 443 1.00 10.25 -6.36
CA ILE A 443 2.42 10.45 -6.66
C ILE A 443 2.76 9.85 -8.04
N LYS A 444 2.17 8.71 -8.38
CA LYS A 444 2.31 8.12 -9.71
C LYS A 444 1.71 9.01 -10.79
N ALA A 445 0.53 9.59 -10.56
CA ALA A 445 -0.09 10.53 -11.49
C ALA A 445 0.81 11.76 -11.75
N MET A 446 1.57 12.21 -10.75
CA MET A 446 2.57 13.27 -10.96
C MET A 446 3.70 12.86 -11.92
N LEU A 447 4.19 11.62 -11.80
CA LEU A 447 5.19 11.08 -12.70
C LEU A 447 4.65 10.93 -14.12
N ASP A 448 3.46 10.35 -14.25
CA ASP A 448 2.79 10.07 -15.53
C ASP A 448 2.45 11.35 -16.30
N ARG A 449 2.14 12.44 -15.58
CA ARG A 449 1.87 13.76 -16.19
C ARG A 449 3.09 14.37 -16.90
N GLY A 450 4.32 13.98 -16.54
CA GLY A 450 5.54 14.44 -17.21
C GLY A 450 5.86 15.93 -17.07
N CYS A 451 5.21 16.63 -16.13
CA CYS A 451 5.38 18.07 -15.91
C CYS A 451 6.49 18.37 -14.89
N PHE A 452 7.73 18.42 -15.38
CA PHE A 452 8.91 18.61 -14.54
C PHE A 452 9.71 19.89 -14.86
N PRO A 453 10.31 20.54 -13.85
CA PRO A 453 10.19 20.21 -12.42
C PRO A 453 8.79 20.51 -11.88
N VAL A 454 8.35 19.77 -10.86
CA VAL A 454 7.09 20.07 -10.17
C VAL A 454 7.31 21.29 -9.27
N PRO A 455 6.58 22.39 -9.49
CA PRO A 455 6.67 23.55 -8.64
C PRO A 455 5.99 23.27 -7.30
N VAL A 456 6.68 23.59 -6.21
CA VAL A 456 6.12 23.56 -4.87
C VAL A 456 5.82 24.99 -4.44
N GLY A 457 4.54 25.35 -4.39
CA GLY A 457 4.05 26.67 -4.00
C GLY A 457 3.91 26.81 -2.49
N ARG A 458 3.84 28.05 -1.99
CA ARG A 458 3.54 28.36 -0.58
C ARG A 458 2.19 29.01 -0.42
#